data_AF-A0A328KQK4-F1
#
_entry.id   AF-A0A328KQK4-F1
#
_cell.length_a   1.000
_cell.length_b   1.000
_cell.length_c   1.000
_cell.angle_alpha   90.00
_cell.angle_beta   90.00
_cell.angle_gamma   90.00
#
_symmetry.space_group_name_H-M   'P 1'
#
loop_
_entity.id
_entity.type
_entity.pdbx_description
1 polymer ?
#
loop_
_entity_poly.entity_id
_entity_poly.type
_entity_poly.pdbx_seq_one_letter_code
_entity_poly.pdbx_strand_id
1 'polypeptide(L)'
;MKNKLTGVLAATLALTMILPTGAKAFSEGKTTVVSNAEVASQELKKIAAEKAALLTKSYGTTSVQYALIDNGKLTLSGQAGKNDMEGEQPLTKDTLYGIGSVSKMYATAAVMKLVDEGKVDLDAPVVNYVPDFKMKDGRYKRITPRMLLNHSSGLQGSTLS
;
A
#
# COMPACT_ATOMS: atom_id res chain seq x y z
N MET A 1 12.97 -26.40 -64.43
CA MET A 1 11.58 -26.52 -64.90
C MET A 1 10.80 -25.33 -64.35
N LYS A 2 10.30 -24.43 -65.21
CA LYS A 2 8.87 -24.27 -65.60
C LYS A 2 7.92 -24.05 -64.40
N ASN A 3 7.10 -22.99 -64.29
CA ASN A 3 7.00 -21.72 -65.04
C ASN A 3 6.31 -20.63 -64.18
N LYS A 4 6.63 -19.37 -64.51
CA LYS A 4 6.10 -18.09 -64.02
C LYS A 4 4.61 -17.85 -64.37
N LEU A 5 4.00 -16.82 -63.74
CA LEU A 5 3.20 -15.69 -64.30
C LEU A 5 2.16 -15.21 -63.23
N THR A 6 2.37 -14.13 -62.46
CA THR A 6 2.11 -12.69 -62.75
C THR A 6 0.80 -12.34 -63.47
N GLY A 7 -0.02 -11.49 -62.84
CA GLY A 7 -1.12 -10.74 -63.46
C GLY A 7 -1.41 -9.45 -62.69
N VAL A 8 -1.33 -8.30 -63.37
CA VAL A 8 -1.58 -6.94 -62.84
C VAL A 8 -2.36 -6.16 -63.90
N LEU A 9 -3.45 -5.47 -63.52
CA LEU A 9 -4.19 -4.35 -64.17
C LEU A 9 -5.56 -4.21 -63.45
N ALA A 10 -6.30 -3.10 -63.39
CA ALA A 10 -6.16 -1.67 -63.73
C ALA A 10 -7.15 -0.89 -62.80
N ALA A 11 -6.86 0.29 -62.22
CA ALA A 11 -7.00 1.66 -62.74
C ALA A 11 -8.43 2.18 -63.09
N THR A 12 -8.72 3.42 -62.60
CA THR A 12 -9.72 4.47 -63.03
C THR A 12 -11.24 4.24 -62.87
N LEU A 13 -12.13 5.25 -62.74
CA LEU A 13 -12.06 6.66 -62.22
C LEU A 13 -13.47 7.35 -62.18
N ALA A 14 -13.95 7.84 -61.02
CA ALA A 14 -14.98 8.92 -60.82
C ALA A 14 -15.34 8.99 -59.30
N LEU A 15 -15.34 10.09 -58.54
CA LEU A 15 -15.57 11.53 -58.76
C LEU A 15 -17.05 11.92 -58.98
N THR A 16 -17.76 12.18 -57.88
CA THR A 16 -19.00 12.99 -57.86
C THR A 16 -18.92 14.06 -56.77
N MET A 17 -19.52 15.21 -57.05
CA MET A 17 -19.26 16.50 -56.40
C MET A 17 -20.39 16.94 -55.43
N ILE A 18 -20.00 17.53 -54.29
CA ILE A 18 -20.36 18.89 -53.81
C ILE A 18 -21.84 19.24 -53.49
N LEU A 19 -22.20 19.37 -52.19
CA LEU A 19 -22.61 20.62 -51.48
C LEU A 19 -23.11 20.32 -50.03
N PRO A 20 -23.07 21.30 -49.09
CA PRO A 20 -23.42 21.09 -47.69
C PRO A 20 -24.87 21.52 -47.36
N THR A 21 -25.55 20.72 -46.55
CA THR A 21 -26.75 21.15 -45.81
C THR A 21 -26.39 21.40 -44.34
N GLY A 22 -26.74 22.59 -43.85
CA GLY A 22 -26.24 23.08 -42.56
C GLY A 22 -26.76 22.29 -41.35
N ALA A 23 -25.84 21.82 -40.51
CA ALA A 23 -26.15 21.45 -39.13
C ALA A 23 -26.02 22.68 -38.23
N LYS A 24 -27.06 22.97 -37.43
CA LYS A 24 -27.01 24.06 -36.44
C LYS A 24 -25.96 23.74 -35.38
N ALA A 25 -25.21 24.75 -34.95
CA ALA A 25 -24.35 24.63 -33.79
C ALA A 25 -25.19 24.31 -32.54
N PHE A 26 -24.99 23.11 -31.98
CA PHE A 26 -25.40 22.84 -30.61
C PHE A 26 -24.45 23.61 -29.70
N SER A 27 -25.02 24.51 -28.88
CA SER A 27 -24.32 25.03 -27.71
C SER A 27 -24.22 23.89 -26.71
N GLU A 28 -23.09 23.17 -26.70
CA GLU A 28 -22.78 22.24 -25.62
C GLU A 28 -22.59 23.02 -24.33
N GLY A 29 -23.69 23.14 -23.57
CA GLY A 29 -23.61 23.43 -22.16
C GLY A 29 -22.65 22.42 -21.52
N LYS A 30 -21.71 22.94 -20.72
CA LYS A 30 -20.63 22.18 -20.08
C LYS A 30 -21.17 21.22 -19.03
N THR A 31 -21.80 20.14 -19.48
CA THR A 31 -22.19 19.00 -18.64
C THR A 31 -20.91 18.27 -18.27
N THR A 32 -20.39 18.58 -17.09
CA THR A 32 -19.21 17.90 -16.53
C THR A 32 -19.56 16.43 -16.29
N VAL A 33 -19.24 15.56 -17.26
CA VAL A 33 -19.26 14.11 -17.08
C VAL A 33 -18.13 13.76 -16.14
N VAL A 34 -18.41 13.79 -14.84
CA VAL A 34 -17.49 13.33 -13.79
C VAL A 34 -17.24 11.85 -14.05
N SER A 35 -15.97 11.45 -14.17
CA SER A 35 -15.64 10.07 -14.52
C SER A 35 -16.01 9.11 -13.39
N ASN A 36 -16.40 7.87 -13.74
CA ASN A 36 -16.72 6.84 -12.75
C ASN A 36 -15.59 6.61 -11.72
N ALA A 37 -14.33 6.83 -12.13
CA ALA A 37 -13.16 6.74 -11.26
C ALA A 37 -13.08 7.90 -10.24
N GLU A 38 -13.44 9.13 -10.64
CA GLU A 38 -13.53 10.27 -9.73
C GLU A 38 -14.67 10.09 -8.72
N VAL A 39 -15.84 9.61 -9.16
CA VAL A 39 -16.97 9.30 -8.27
C VAL A 39 -16.57 8.22 -7.25
N ALA A 40 -15.95 7.12 -7.69
CA ALA A 40 -15.44 6.08 -6.79
C ALA A 40 -14.37 6.60 -5.81
N SER A 41 -13.48 7.50 -6.25
CA SER A 41 -12.48 8.15 -5.38
C SER A 41 -13.12 9.05 -4.32
N GLN A 42 -14.18 9.80 -4.68
CA GLN A 42 -14.92 10.65 -3.73
C GLN A 42 -15.65 9.82 -2.69
N GLU A 43 -16.34 8.74 -3.10
CA GLU A 43 -17.05 7.88 -2.15
C GLU A 43 -16.07 7.16 -1.20
N LEU A 44 -14.91 6.71 -1.70
CA LEU A 44 -13.87 6.11 -0.86
C LEU A 44 -13.28 7.12 0.15
N LYS A 45 -13.06 8.38 -0.24
CA LYS A 45 -12.65 9.47 0.66
C LYS A 45 -13.66 9.68 1.77
N LYS A 46 -14.94 9.76 1.42
CA LYS A 46 -16.06 9.91 2.36
C LYS A 46 -16.13 8.74 3.34
N ILE A 47 -16.11 7.50 2.86
CA ILE A 47 -16.13 6.30 3.71
C ILE A 47 -14.95 6.32 4.70
N ALA A 48 -13.73 6.61 4.24
CA ALA A 48 -12.57 6.64 5.13
C ALA A 48 -12.68 7.74 6.20
N ALA A 49 -13.14 8.93 5.84
CA ALA A 49 -13.39 10.03 6.78
C ALA A 49 -14.50 9.67 7.79
N GLU A 50 -15.59 9.03 7.35
CA GLU A 50 -16.65 8.54 8.22
C GLU A 50 -16.16 7.47 9.20
N LYS A 51 -15.31 6.53 8.77
CA LYS A 51 -14.69 5.54 9.68
C LYS A 51 -13.72 6.18 10.68
N ALA A 52 -12.91 7.15 10.24
CA ALA A 52 -12.01 7.89 11.14
C ALA A 52 -12.79 8.73 12.18
N ALA A 53 -13.90 9.35 11.76
CA ALA A 53 -14.83 10.04 12.65
C ALA A 53 -15.53 9.08 13.62
N LEU A 54 -15.92 7.88 13.18
CA LEU A 54 -16.53 6.85 14.03
C LEU A 54 -15.58 6.38 15.14
N LEU A 55 -14.31 6.09 14.81
CA LEU A 55 -13.29 5.73 15.81
C LEU A 55 -13.14 6.82 16.89
N THR A 56 -13.06 8.07 16.46
CA THR A 56 -12.74 9.21 17.33
C THR A 56 -13.94 9.78 18.09
N LYS A 57 -15.17 9.60 17.59
CA LYS A 57 -16.40 10.08 18.25
C LYS A 57 -17.15 9.01 19.04
N SER A 58 -16.96 7.72 18.73
CA SER A 58 -17.78 6.64 19.29
C SER A 58 -17.00 5.51 19.97
N TYR A 59 -15.72 5.32 19.64
CA TYR A 59 -14.89 4.25 20.21
C TYR A 59 -13.77 4.75 21.14
N GLY A 60 -13.83 6.00 21.60
CA GLY A 60 -12.88 6.56 22.57
C GLY A 60 -11.44 6.71 22.06
N THR A 61 -11.22 6.64 20.74
CA THR A 61 -9.89 6.84 20.15
C THR A 61 -9.55 8.34 20.11
N THR A 62 -8.47 8.78 20.77
CA THR A 62 -8.10 10.21 20.82
C THR A 62 -7.85 10.80 19.43
N SER A 63 -7.10 10.08 18.58
CA SER A 63 -6.87 10.42 17.18
C SER A 63 -6.49 9.21 16.35
N VAL A 64 -6.68 9.35 15.04
CA VAL A 64 -6.30 8.36 14.04
C VAL A 64 -5.75 9.08 12.81
N GLN A 65 -4.69 8.54 12.22
CA GLN A 65 -4.26 8.86 10.85
C GLN A 65 -4.38 7.61 9.99
N TYR A 66 -4.72 7.78 8.72
CA TYR A 66 -4.87 6.68 7.77
C TYR A 66 -4.29 7.03 6.41
N ALA A 67 -3.84 5.99 5.69
CA ALA A 67 -3.36 6.07 4.32
C ALA A 67 -3.77 4.81 3.56
N LEU A 68 -4.11 4.98 2.28
CA LEU A 68 -4.30 3.89 1.32
C LEU A 68 -3.28 4.04 0.21
N ILE A 69 -2.51 2.99 -0.02
CA ILE A 69 -1.54 2.88 -1.09
C ILE A 69 -2.03 1.78 -2.04
N ASP A 70 -2.15 2.10 -3.31
CA ASP A 70 -2.46 1.15 -4.37
C ASP A 70 -1.41 1.27 -5.49
N ASN A 71 -0.95 0.15 -6.02
CA ASN A 71 0.09 0.09 -7.05
C ASN A 71 1.33 0.98 -6.74
N GLY A 72 1.74 1.03 -5.47
CA GLY A 72 2.87 1.84 -4.99
C GLY A 72 2.59 3.35 -4.87
N LYS A 73 1.39 3.82 -5.19
CA LYS A 73 0.97 5.22 -5.13
C LYS A 73 0.02 5.46 -3.96
N LEU A 74 0.26 6.53 -3.19
CA LEU A 74 -0.69 7.03 -2.21
C LEU A 74 -1.95 7.55 -2.93
N THR A 75 -3.10 6.89 -2.73
CA THR A 75 -4.38 7.25 -3.37
C THR A 75 -5.28 8.05 -2.44
N LEU A 76 -5.11 7.88 -1.13
CA LEU A 76 -5.87 8.56 -0.08
C LEU A 76 -5.06 8.63 1.21
N SER A 77 -5.14 9.75 1.92
CA SER A 77 -4.71 9.87 3.31
C SER A 77 -5.59 10.87 4.06
N GLY A 78 -5.64 10.77 5.38
CA GLY A 78 -6.35 11.73 6.23
C GLY A 78 -6.17 11.46 7.71
N GLN A 79 -6.78 12.31 8.53
CA GLN A 79 -6.71 12.24 9.98
C GLN A 79 -8.03 12.68 10.64
N ALA A 80 -8.26 12.21 11.86
CA ALA A 80 -9.38 12.65 12.71
C ALA A 80 -9.00 12.60 14.19
N GLY A 81 -9.70 13.36 15.03
CA GLY A 81 -9.47 13.46 16.47
C GLY A 81 -8.56 14.62 16.86
N LYS A 82 -7.87 14.51 18.00
CA LYS A 82 -7.02 15.56 18.58
C LYS A 82 -5.57 15.10 18.80
N ASN A 83 -4.62 16.03 18.86
CA ASN A 83 -3.23 15.75 19.21
C ASN A 83 -2.99 15.79 20.74
N ASP A 84 -3.72 16.66 21.43
CA ASP A 84 -3.71 16.88 22.88
C ASP A 84 -5.16 16.94 23.42
N MET A 85 -5.35 17.02 24.74
CA MET A 85 -6.69 16.99 25.34
C MET A 85 -7.36 18.36 25.30
N GLU A 86 -6.56 19.40 25.50
CA GLU A 86 -6.86 20.81 25.61
C GLU A 86 -7.29 21.40 24.24
N GLY A 87 -6.75 20.86 23.15
CA GLY A 87 -6.98 21.28 21.76
C GLY A 87 -6.01 22.36 21.27
N GLU A 88 -4.89 22.57 21.96
CA GLU A 88 -3.90 23.61 21.65
C GLU A 88 -2.97 23.22 20.49
N GLN A 89 -2.78 21.91 20.23
CA GLN A 89 -1.95 21.42 19.14
C GLN A 89 -2.82 20.79 18.02
N PRO A 90 -2.71 21.28 16.77
CA PRO A 90 -3.44 20.69 15.66
C PRO A 90 -2.92 19.29 15.35
N LEU A 91 -3.83 18.34 15.09
CA LEU A 91 -3.46 17.04 14.55
C LEU A 91 -3.03 17.21 13.07
N THR A 92 -1.76 16.94 12.77
CA THR A 92 -1.19 17.08 11.43
C THR A 92 -0.84 15.72 10.82
N LYS A 93 -0.59 15.71 9.51
CA LYS A 93 -0.06 14.52 8.80
C LYS A 93 1.36 14.11 9.25
N ASP A 94 2.04 14.99 10.01
CA ASP A 94 3.41 14.80 10.49
C ASP A 94 3.45 14.48 11.99
N THR A 95 2.29 14.42 12.66
CA THR A 95 2.16 13.92 14.03
C THR A 95 2.64 12.47 14.09
N LEU A 96 3.58 12.18 15.00
CA LEU A 96 4.14 10.84 15.18
C LEU A 96 3.36 10.05 16.24
N TYR A 97 3.19 8.74 15.99
CA TYR A 97 2.63 7.80 16.97
C TYR A 97 3.64 6.70 17.31
N GLY A 98 3.55 6.17 18.53
CA GLY A 98 4.24 4.94 18.90
C GLY A 98 3.59 3.73 18.21
N ILE A 99 4.25 3.19 17.18
CA ILE A 99 3.70 2.08 16.36
C ILE A 99 3.75 0.69 17.04
N GLY A 100 4.33 0.59 18.24
CA GLY A 100 4.33 -0.60 19.08
C GLY A 100 4.85 -1.86 18.36
N SER A 101 4.05 -2.93 18.35
CA SER A 101 4.45 -4.20 17.73
C SER A 101 4.64 -4.14 16.20
N VAL A 102 4.14 -3.11 15.51
CA VAL A 102 4.39 -2.92 14.07
C VAL A 102 5.90 -2.74 13.78
N SER A 103 6.67 -2.22 14.75
CA SER A 103 8.14 -2.12 14.68
C SER A 103 8.83 -3.46 14.38
N LYS A 104 8.21 -4.61 14.71
CA LYS A 104 8.76 -5.93 14.40
C LYS A 104 8.97 -6.16 12.91
N MET A 105 8.14 -5.57 12.04
CA MET A 105 8.31 -5.68 10.58
C MET A 105 9.65 -5.10 10.10
N TYR A 106 10.09 -3.98 10.69
CA TYR A 106 11.38 -3.37 10.39
C TYR A 106 12.55 -4.23 10.90
N ALA A 107 12.43 -4.80 12.10
CA ALA A 107 13.41 -5.73 12.64
C ALA A 107 13.55 -6.99 11.76
N THR A 108 12.42 -7.57 11.33
CA THR A 108 12.39 -8.71 10.38
C THR A 108 13.05 -8.34 9.06
N ALA A 109 12.73 -7.18 8.47
CA ALA A 109 13.36 -6.73 7.22
C ALA A 109 14.88 -6.54 7.36
N ALA A 110 15.35 -6.00 8.49
CA ALA A 110 16.78 -5.86 8.78
C ALA A 110 17.48 -7.22 8.92
N VAL A 111 16.86 -8.20 9.59
CA VAL A 111 17.38 -9.57 9.67
C VAL A 111 17.42 -10.23 8.29
N MET A 112 16.35 -10.12 7.49
CA MET A 112 16.31 -10.70 6.15
C MET A 112 17.36 -10.10 5.22
N LYS A 113 17.66 -8.80 5.31
CA LYS A 113 18.79 -8.20 4.59
C LYS A 113 20.14 -8.83 4.97
N LEU A 114 20.34 -9.18 6.25
CA LEU A 114 21.56 -9.89 6.68
C LEU A 114 21.59 -11.35 6.20
N VAL A 115 20.43 -11.96 5.94
CA VAL A 115 20.32 -13.28 5.27
C VAL A 115 20.72 -13.17 3.80
N ASP A 116 20.22 -12.16 3.08
CA ASP A 116 20.59 -11.90 1.68
C ASP A 116 22.09 -11.59 1.53
N GLU A 117 22.69 -10.92 2.52
CA GLU A 117 24.15 -10.67 2.61
C GLU A 117 24.97 -11.89 3.08
N GLY A 118 24.34 -13.05 3.35
CA GLY A 118 25.01 -14.27 3.82
C GLY A 118 25.59 -14.20 5.24
N LYS A 119 25.22 -13.16 6.03
CA LYS A 119 25.72 -12.91 7.38
C LYS A 119 24.88 -13.60 8.47
N VAL A 120 23.63 -13.93 8.17
CA VAL A 120 22.72 -14.67 9.05
C VAL A 120 22.15 -15.86 8.28
N ASP A 121 22.34 -17.06 8.82
CA ASP A 121 21.59 -18.25 8.43
C ASP A 121 20.37 -18.35 9.37
N LEU A 122 19.19 -18.48 8.78
CA LEU A 122 17.92 -18.55 9.50
C LEU A 122 17.78 -19.84 10.33
N ASP A 123 18.51 -20.90 9.97
CA ASP A 123 18.42 -22.23 10.58
C ASP A 123 19.65 -22.58 11.43
N ALA A 124 20.70 -21.74 11.42
CA ALA A 124 21.77 -21.80 12.39
C ALA A 124 21.29 -21.38 13.80
N PRO A 125 21.82 -21.96 14.88
CA PRO A 125 21.51 -21.53 16.25
C PRO A 125 21.85 -20.06 16.54
N VAL A 126 20.96 -19.34 17.23
CA VAL A 126 21.13 -17.93 17.63
C VAL A 126 22.39 -17.71 18.48
N VAL A 127 22.79 -18.73 19.26
CA VAL A 127 24.02 -18.70 20.07
C VAL A 127 25.31 -18.56 19.24
N ASN A 128 25.27 -18.81 17.93
CA ASN A 128 26.40 -18.56 17.02
C ASN A 128 26.61 -17.05 16.78
N TYR A 129 25.55 -16.24 16.90
CA TYR A 129 25.57 -14.79 16.72
C TYR A 129 25.58 -14.03 18.06
N VAL A 130 24.98 -14.62 19.09
CA VAL A 130 24.86 -14.04 20.44
C VAL A 130 25.39 -15.05 21.47
N PRO A 131 26.72 -15.19 21.64
CA PRO A 131 27.33 -16.27 22.45
C PRO A 131 26.98 -16.18 23.95
N ASP A 132 26.64 -15.00 24.44
CA ASP A 132 26.22 -14.78 25.83
C ASP A 132 24.75 -15.09 26.11
N PHE A 133 23.95 -15.37 25.06
CA PHE A 133 22.55 -15.76 25.23
C PHE A 133 22.44 -17.12 25.93
N LYS A 134 21.85 -17.12 27.14
CA LYS A 134 21.71 -18.29 28.01
C LYS A 134 20.32 -18.30 28.65
N MET A 135 19.74 -19.49 28.80
CA MET A 135 18.53 -19.73 29.58
C MET A 135 18.75 -20.88 30.56
N LYS A 136 17.85 -21.03 31.55
CA LYS A 136 17.85 -22.16 32.50
C LYS A 136 17.77 -23.52 31.80
N ASP A 137 16.98 -23.61 30.73
CA ASP A 137 16.80 -24.83 29.95
C ASP A 137 17.79 -24.88 28.78
N GLY A 138 18.71 -25.86 28.79
CA GLY A 138 19.76 -26.02 27.78
C GLY A 138 19.27 -26.17 26.33
N ARG A 139 17.97 -26.40 26.10
CA ARG A 139 17.36 -26.37 24.76
C ARG A 139 17.47 -25.00 24.07
N TYR A 140 17.77 -23.91 24.79
CA TYR A 140 18.03 -22.57 24.20
C TYR A 140 19.07 -22.61 23.08
N LYS A 141 20.04 -23.53 23.15
CA LYS A 141 21.08 -23.75 22.14
C LYS A 141 20.56 -24.24 20.78
N ARG A 142 19.27 -24.53 20.66
CA ARG A 142 18.60 -24.93 19.41
C ARG A 142 17.63 -23.88 18.86
N ILE A 143 17.49 -22.73 19.53
CA ILE A 143 16.68 -21.62 19.01
C ILE A 143 17.41 -21.04 17.79
N THR A 144 16.73 -20.90 16.66
CA THR A 144 17.26 -20.30 15.42
C THR A 144 16.61 -18.93 15.14
N PRO A 145 17.20 -18.06 14.30
CA PRO A 145 16.55 -16.83 13.88
C PRO A 145 15.16 -17.05 13.29
N ARG A 146 14.94 -18.13 12.52
CA ARG A 146 13.61 -18.51 12.01
C ARG A 146 12.58 -18.66 13.13
N MET A 147 12.96 -19.33 14.23
CA MET A 147 12.10 -19.53 15.40
C MET A 147 11.78 -18.23 16.17
N LEU A 148 12.65 -17.22 16.07
CA LEU A 148 12.39 -15.90 16.63
C LEU A 148 11.41 -15.12 15.74
N LEU A 149 11.64 -15.12 14.43
CA LEU A 149 10.83 -14.37 13.45
C LEU A 149 9.40 -14.92 13.29
N ASN A 150 9.18 -16.22 13.51
CA ASN A 150 7.86 -16.86 13.43
C ASN A 150 7.23 -17.19 14.79
N HIS A 151 7.81 -16.72 15.89
CA HIS A 151 7.36 -16.94 17.27
C HIS A 151 7.31 -18.42 17.74
N SER A 152 8.04 -19.36 17.12
CA SER A 152 8.10 -20.77 17.55
C SER A 152 9.22 -21.12 18.55
N SER A 153 10.04 -20.16 18.96
CA SER A 153 11.21 -20.36 19.86
C SER A 153 10.88 -20.82 21.29
N GLY A 154 9.63 -20.69 21.73
CA GLY A 154 9.24 -20.97 23.12
C GLY A 154 9.71 -19.92 24.14
N LEU A 155 10.25 -18.78 23.68
CA LEU A 155 10.53 -17.63 24.55
C LEU A 155 9.21 -17.06 25.10
N GLN A 156 9.16 -16.86 26.41
CA GLN A 156 8.04 -16.23 27.08
C GLN A 156 7.99 -14.74 26.75
N GLY A 157 6.80 -14.22 26.46
CA GLY A 157 6.56 -12.78 26.39
C GLY A 157 6.61 -12.15 27.79
N SER A 158 6.89 -10.85 27.86
CA SER A 158 6.69 -10.08 29.09
C SER A 158 5.20 -9.92 29.37
N THR A 159 4.70 -10.44 30.49
CA THR A 159 3.50 -9.90 31.12
C THR A 159 3.86 -8.55 31.73
N LEU A 160 3.41 -7.46 31.11
CA LEU A 160 3.36 -6.16 31.77
C LEU A 160 2.15 -6.20 32.72
N SER A 161 2.42 -6.62 33.96
CA SER A 161 1.51 -6.67 35.10
C SER A 161 2.11 -5.87 36.25
#